data_AF-A0A3N5ELX0-F1
#
_entry.id   AF-A0A3N5ELX0-F1
#
_cell.length_a   1.000
_cell.length_b   1.000
_cell.length_c   1.000
_cell.angle_alpha   90.00
_cell.angle_beta   90.00
_cell.angle_gamma   90.00
#
_symmetry.space_group_name_H-M   'P 1'
#
loop_
_entity.id
_entity.type
_entity.pdbx_description
1 polymer ?
#
loop_
_entity_poly.entity_id
_entity_poly.type
_entity_poly.pdbx_seq_one_letter_code
_entity_poly.pdbx_strand_id
1 'polypeptide(L)'
;GYRNKFTAITMKKEGVVSGVADLILLKSNSQHSALCIEMKYGKNTQSDKQKEFQQVAEANGNKYVICRSFDEFRIEIESYLNA
;
A
#
# COMPACT_ATOMS: atom_id res chain seq x y z
N GLY A 1 -16.72 2.04 1.63
CA GLY A 1 -16.23 3.17 2.45
C GLY A 1 -17.16 4.35 2.29
N TYR A 2 -17.82 4.77 3.37
CA TYR A 2 -18.63 5.98 3.39
C TYR A 2 -17.71 7.20 3.23
N ARG A 3 -17.75 7.84 2.06
CA ARG A 3 -16.96 9.05 1.77
C ARG A 3 -17.75 10.27 2.25
N ASN A 4 -17.64 10.62 3.52
CA ASN A 4 -18.12 11.92 3.98
C ASN A 4 -16.98 12.95 3.82
N LYS A 5 -17.23 14.04 3.09
CA LYS A 5 -16.22 15.07 2.77
C LYS A 5 -15.56 15.64 4.03
N PHE A 6 -16.32 15.72 5.12
CA PHE A 6 -15.82 16.18 6.42
C PHE A 6 -14.77 15.24 7.01
N THR A 7 -14.96 13.93 6.89
CA THR A 7 -14.00 12.93 7.39
C THR A 7 -12.66 13.02 6.67
N ALA A 8 -12.67 13.21 5.35
CA ALA A 8 -11.44 13.35 4.56
C ALA A 8 -10.64 14.62 4.92
N ILE A 9 -11.33 15.72 5.25
CA ILE A 9 -10.71 16.98 5.68
C ILE A 9 -10.10 16.84 7.08
N THR A 10 -10.83 16.20 8.00
CA THR A 10 -10.35 15.92 9.35
C THR A 10 -9.14 14.98 9.33
N MET A 11 -9.20 13.88 8.55
CA MET A 11 -8.07 12.97 8.36
C MET A 11 -6.82 13.69 7.84
N LYS A 12 -6.98 14.58 6.85
CA LYS A 12 -5.85 15.38 6.33
C LYS A 12 -5.27 16.34 7.39
N LYS A 13 -6.11 16.87 8.29
CA LYS A 13 -5.67 17.72 9.42
C LYS A 13 -5.01 16.92 10.54
N GLU A 14 -5.39 15.67 10.73
CA GLU A 14 -4.82 14.74 11.71
C GLU A 14 -3.50 14.10 11.22
N GLY A 15 -3.00 14.53 10.05
CA GLY A 15 -1.73 14.03 9.50
C GLY A 15 -1.86 12.72 8.74
N VAL A 16 -3.09 12.30 8.37
CA VAL A 16 -3.28 11.14 7.48
C VAL A 16 -2.62 11.46 6.13
N VAL A 17 -1.55 10.73 5.84
CA VAL A 17 -0.84 10.81 4.56
C VAL A 17 -1.75 10.21 3.49
N SER A 18 -2.30 11.07 2.63
CA SER A 18 -3.08 10.62 1.48
C SER A 18 -2.19 9.84 0.52
N GLY A 19 -2.63 8.65 0.10
CA GLY A 19 -1.90 7.83 -0.87
C GLY A 19 -0.99 6.76 -0.28
N VAL A 20 -0.99 6.57 1.05
CA VAL A 20 -0.39 5.38 1.68
C VAL A 20 -1.07 4.12 1.12
N ALA A 21 -0.30 3.04 1.01
CA ALA A 21 -0.80 1.73 0.62
C ALA A 21 -1.98 1.27 1.50
N ASP A 22 -2.90 0.50 0.93
CA ASP A 22 -4.07 -0.03 1.66
C ASP A 22 -3.67 -0.92 2.85
N LEU A 23 -2.59 -1.69 2.71
CA LEU A 23 -2.06 -2.60 3.73
C LEU A 23 -0.55 -2.46 3.86
N ILE A 24 -0.03 -2.61 5.08
CA ILE A 24 1.40 -2.67 5.36
C ILE A 24 1.67 -3.86 6.29
N LEU A 25 2.53 -4.77 5.85
CA LEU A 25 3.07 -5.84 6.67
C LEU A 25 4.44 -5.40 7.22
N LEU A 26 4.45 -5.05 8.50
CA LEU A 26 5.66 -4.62 9.24
C LEU A 26 6.49 -5.82 9.69
N LYS A 27 7.02 -6.56 8.72
CA LYS A 27 7.96 -7.65 8.92
C LYS A 27 9.09 -7.51 7.91
N SER A 28 10.33 -7.43 8.37
CA SER A 28 11.48 -7.50 7.48
C SER A 28 11.72 -8.94 7.01
N ASN A 29 12.32 -9.07 5.83
CA ASN A 29 12.88 -10.33 5.33
C ASN A 29 14.34 -10.13 4.88
N SER A 30 14.90 -11.10 4.18
CA SER A 30 16.30 -11.05 3.73
C SER A 30 16.61 -9.90 2.76
N GLN A 31 15.60 -9.33 2.10
CA GLN A 31 15.74 -8.35 1.02
C GLN A 31 15.09 -6.99 1.31
N HIS A 32 14.02 -6.96 2.10
CA HIS A 32 13.18 -5.78 2.29
C HIS A 32 12.83 -5.54 3.76
N SER A 33 12.63 -4.27 4.10
CA SER A 33 12.30 -3.82 5.46
C SER A 33 10.83 -4.04 5.82
N ALA A 34 9.92 -3.90 4.86
CA ALA A 34 8.48 -4.15 4.99
C ALA A 34 7.85 -4.42 3.62
N LEU A 35 6.61 -4.90 3.64
CA LEU A 35 5.78 -5.08 2.45
C LEU A 35 4.58 -4.13 2.49
N CYS A 36 4.48 -3.25 1.49
CA CYS A 36 3.34 -2.38 1.25
C CYS A 36 2.48 -2.97 0.12
N ILE A 37 1.17 -3.05 0.33
CA ILE A 37 0.23 -3.64 -0.64
C ILE A 37 -0.90 -2.65 -0.92
N GLU A 38 -1.07 -2.35 -2.19
CA GLU A 38 -2.16 -1.52 -2.71
C GLU A 38 -3.14 -2.41 -3.47
N MET A 39 -4.39 -2.43 -3.03
CA MET A 39 -5.46 -3.20 -3.64
C MET A 39 -6.13 -2.39 -4.75
N LYS A 40 -6.37 -3.01 -5.91
CA LYS A 40 -7.09 -2.37 -7.03
C LYS A 40 -8.20 -3.25 -7.57
N TYR A 41 -9.39 -2.69 -7.68
CA TYR A 41 -10.50 -3.37 -8.35
C TYR A 41 -10.45 -3.18 -9.88
N GLY A 42 -10.62 -4.28 -10.62
CA GLY A 42 -10.73 -4.26 -12.08
C GLY A 42 -9.55 -3.56 -12.76
N LYS A 43 -9.84 -2.54 -13.58
CA LYS A 43 -8.84 -1.75 -14.33
C LYS A 43 -8.40 -0.47 -13.61
N ASN A 44 -8.77 -0.28 -12.34
CA ASN A 44 -8.38 0.92 -11.61
C ASN A 44 -6.85 0.97 -11.44
N THR A 45 -6.30 2.16 -11.61
CA THR A 45 -4.86 2.45 -11.50
C THR A 45 -4.55 3.19 -10.22
N GLN A 46 -3.27 3.29 -9.87
CA GLN A 46 -2.82 4.15 -8.78
C GLN A 46 -3.03 5.62 -9.13
N SER A 47 -3.44 6.41 -8.14
CA SER A 47 -3.37 7.86 -8.19
C SER A 47 -1.91 8.35 -8.10
N ASP A 48 -1.66 9.61 -8.44
CA ASP A 48 -0.31 10.19 -8.40
C ASP A 48 0.28 10.16 -6.98
N LYS A 49 -0.54 10.38 -5.94
CA LYS A 49 -0.10 10.28 -4.55
C LYS A 49 0.26 8.85 -4.13
N GLN A 50 -0.39 7.84 -4.69
CA GLN A 50 -0.04 6.44 -4.44
C GLN A 50 1.28 6.06 -5.13
N LYS A 51 1.54 6.61 -6.32
CA LYS A 51 2.83 6.45 -7.00
C LYS A 51 3.96 7.17 -6.26
N GLU A 52 3.72 8.38 -5.75
CA GLU A 52 4.68 9.10 -4.91
C GLU A 52 5.02 8.28 -3.65
N PHE A 53 4.01 7.73 -2.96
CA PHE A 53 4.23 6.86 -1.81
C PHE A 53 5.02 5.60 -2.17
N GLN A 54 4.67 4.93 -3.27
CA GLN A 54 5.42 3.77 -3.77
C GLN A 54 6.90 4.10 -3.95
N GLN A 55 7.21 5.19 -4.67
CA GLN A 55 8.60 5.60 -4.93
C GLN A 55 9.36 5.84 -3.63
N VAL A 56 8.75 6.51 -2.66
CA VAL A 56 9.37 6.76 -1.35
C VAL A 56 9.56 5.47 -0.57
N ALA A 57 8.56 4.57 -0.55
CA ALA A 57 8.64 3.30 0.15
C ALA A 57 9.76 2.41 -0.40
N GLU A 58 9.84 2.26 -1.73
CA GLU A 58 10.86 1.48 -2.44
C GLU A 58 12.26 2.08 -2.25
N ALA A 59 12.40 3.40 -2.34
CA ALA A 59 13.67 4.09 -2.07
C ALA A 59 14.18 3.89 -0.64
N ASN A 60 13.29 3.58 0.31
CA ASN A 60 13.62 3.25 1.70
C ASN A 60 13.70 1.74 1.97
N GLY A 61 13.84 0.91 0.92
CA GLY A 61 14.09 -0.52 1.04
C GLY A 61 12.86 -1.37 1.36
N ASN A 62 11.64 -0.85 1.14
CA ASN A 62 10.41 -1.62 1.28
C ASN A 62 9.98 -2.21 -0.07
N LYS A 63 9.32 -3.37 -0.05
CA LYS A 63 8.65 -3.91 -1.24
C LYS A 63 7.29 -3.24 -1.38
N TYR A 64 6.92 -2.79 -2.57
CA TYR A 64 5.57 -2.30 -2.86
C TYR A 64 4.95 -3.13 -3.98
N VAL A 65 3.72 -3.60 -3.77
CA VAL A 65 2.99 -4.41 -4.77
C VAL A 65 1.57 -3.93 -4.97
N ILE A 66 1.07 -4.09 -6.19
CA ILE A 66 -0.33 -3.85 -6.53
C ILE A 66 -1.01 -5.21 -6.66
N CYS A 67 -2.06 -5.45 -5.89
CA CYS A 67 -2.84 -6.68 -5.94
C CYS A 67 -4.26 -6.38 -6.44
N ARG A 68 -4.74 -7.18 -7.40
CA ARG A 68 -6.07 -7.03 -8.02
C ARG A 68 -7.09 -8.07 -7.58
N SER A 69 -6.64 -9.05 -6.81
CA SER A 69 -7.47 -10.10 -6.24
C SER A 69 -6.94 -10.52 -4.88
N PHE A 70 -7.79 -11.24 -4.13
CA PHE A 70 -7.36 -11.89 -2.90
C PHE A 70 -6.26 -12.94 -3.15
N ASP A 71 -6.33 -13.64 -4.28
CA ASP A 71 -5.33 -14.65 -4.62
C ASP A 71 -3.95 -14.05 -4.89
N GLU A 72 -3.88 -12.93 -5.62
CA GLU A 72 -2.64 -12.18 -5.80
C GLU A 72 -2.09 -11.69 -4.45
N PHE A 73 -2.95 -11.12 -3.60
CA PHE A 73 -2.57 -10.70 -2.24
C PHE A 73 -1.95 -11.85 -1.44
N ARG A 74 -2.62 -13.01 -1.41
CA ARG A 74 -2.17 -14.18 -0.67
C ARG A 74 -0.81 -14.67 -1.18
N ILE A 75 -0.65 -14.77 -2.50
CA ILE A 75 0.61 -15.19 -3.14
C ILE A 75 1.75 -14.22 -2.76
N GLU A 76 1.52 -12.91 -2.81
CA GLU A 76 2.54 -11.92 -2.47
C GLU A 76 2.95 -11.99 -0.99
N ILE A 77 1.99 -12.20 -0.09
CA ILE A 77 2.27 -12.40 1.35
C ILE A 77 3.09 -13.67 1.58
N GLU A 78 2.64 -14.80 1.02
CA GLU A 78 3.33 -16.09 1.17
C GLU A 78 4.73 -16.04 0.57
N SER A 79 4.90 -15.45 -0.62
CA SER A 79 6.21 -15.26 -1.25
C SER A 79 7.12 -14.38 -0.40
N TYR A 80 6.60 -13.28 0.15
CA TYR A 80 7.40 -12.35 0.95
C TYR A 80 7.86 -12.96 2.27
N LEU A 81 7.01 -13.75 2.94
CA LEU A 81 7.31 -14.38 4.22
C LEU A 81 8.31 -15.55 4.11
N ASN A 82 8.42 -16.15 2.92
CA ASN A 82 9.32 -17.28 2.65
C ASN A 82 10.60 -16.87 1.89
N ALA A 83 10.83 -15.57 1.66
CA ALA A 83 12.04 -15.02 1.05
C ALA A 83 13.09 -14.63 2.11
#